data_AF-A4S8S7-F1
#
_entry.id   AF-A4S8S7-F1
#
_cell.length_a   1.000
_cell.length_b   1.000
_cell.length_c   1.000
_cell.angle_alpha   90.00
_cell.angle_beta   90.00
_cell.angle_gamma   90.00
#
_symmetry.space_group_name_H-M   'P 1'
#
loop_
_entity.id
_entity.type
_entity.pdbx_description
1 polymer ?
#
loop_
_entity_poly.entity_id
_entity_poly.type
_entity_poly.pdbx_seq_one_letter_code
_entity_poly.pdbx_strand_id
1 'polypeptide(L)'
;QGVTDVDRKVISQGMEFMHRYASEALEESACAARHAGRGTIDAEDVKIGAKAILMRQFIEPPSLADAHAMAAVVNRHPLPKLSNRPGIHVPTEMNLLNDNWDIGPPKAVDASSIELERAAEARKTAGARARAPK
;
A
#
# COMPACT_ATOMS: atom_id res chain seq x y z
N GLN A 1 -28.12 2.16 19.01
CA GLN A 1 -28.29 2.85 17.72
C GLN A 1 -29.33 3.94 17.91
N GLY A 2 -28.99 5.18 17.52
CA GLY A 2 -29.84 6.37 17.70
C GLY A 2 -29.91 7.23 16.43
N VAL A 3 -29.75 6.59 15.26
CA VAL A 3 -29.85 7.26 13.96
C VAL A 3 -31.25 7.00 13.44
N THR A 4 -32.08 8.05 13.39
CA THR A 4 -33.49 7.97 13.00
C THR A 4 -33.75 8.39 11.56
N ASP A 5 -32.81 9.11 10.95
CA ASP A 5 -32.92 9.61 9.58
C ASP A 5 -31.88 8.91 8.69
N VAL A 6 -32.36 8.08 7.77
CA VAL A 6 -31.52 7.32 6.84
C VAL A 6 -32.21 7.29 5.48
N ASP A 7 -31.46 7.57 4.41
CA ASP A 7 -31.96 7.40 3.06
C ASP A 7 -32.32 5.92 2.81
N ARG A 8 -33.50 5.67 2.24
CA ARG A 8 -34.01 4.35 1.88
C ARG A 8 -33.02 3.55 1.03
N LYS A 9 -32.19 4.22 0.21
CA LYS A 9 -31.16 3.55 -0.60
C LYS A 9 -30.08 2.86 0.22
N VAL A 10 -29.75 3.39 1.40
CA VAL A 10 -28.74 2.80 2.29
C VAL A 10 -29.18 1.43 2.80
N ILE A 11 -30.48 1.24 3.04
CA ILE A 11 -31.04 -0.06 3.44
C ILE A 11 -30.86 -1.08 2.30
N SER A 12 -31.16 -0.69 1.06
CA SER A 12 -30.98 -1.55 -0.11
C SER A 12 -29.51 -1.91 -0.33
N GLN A 13 -28.61 -0.94 -0.20
CA GLN A 13 -27.15 -1.16 -0.32
C GLN A 13 -26.63 -2.05 0.81
N GLY A 14 -27.11 -1.86 2.04
CA GLY A 14 -26.77 -2.72 3.18
C GLY A 14 -27.21 -4.16 2.95
N MET A 15 -28.42 -4.38 2.43
CA MET A 15 -28.90 -5.73 2.10
C MET A 15 -28.08 -6.38 0.98
N GLU A 16 -27.73 -5.62 -0.06
CA GLU A 16 -26.88 -6.11 -1.15
C GLU A 16 -25.47 -6.47 -0.65
N PHE A 17 -24.89 -5.64 0.22
CA PHE A 17 -23.60 -5.91 0.86
C PHE A 17 -23.65 -7.20 1.70
N MET A 18 -24.67 -7.35 2.55
CA MET A 18 -24.84 -8.55 3.38
C MET A 18 -24.99 -9.81 2.53
N HIS A 19 -25.76 -9.75 1.44
CA HIS A 19 -25.89 -10.86 0.52
C HIS A 19 -24.55 -11.22 -0.13
N ARG A 20 -23.83 -10.24 -0.70
CA ARG A 20 -22.52 -10.48 -1.32
C ARG A 20 -21.51 -11.06 -0.34
N TYR A 21 -21.44 -10.50 0.87
CA TYR A 21 -20.56 -10.99 1.93
C TYR A 21 -20.89 -12.44 2.32
N ALA A 22 -22.18 -12.76 2.50
CA ALA A 22 -22.59 -14.12 2.86
C ALA A 22 -22.30 -15.13 1.74
N SER A 23 -22.55 -14.77 0.47
CA SER A 23 -22.20 -15.62 -0.68
C SER A 23 -20.70 -15.88 -0.74
N GLU A 24 -19.88 -14.83 -0.61
CA GLU A 24 -18.43 -14.94 -0.62
C GLU A 24 -17.90 -15.80 0.55
N ALA A 25 -18.45 -15.62 1.76
CA ALA A 25 -18.09 -16.41 2.93
C ALA A 25 -18.39 -17.89 2.73
N LEU A 26 -19.54 -18.21 2.13
CA LEU A 26 -19.91 -19.60 1.83
C LEU A 26 -19.06 -20.23 0.73
N GLU A 27 -18.66 -19.45 -0.28
CA GLU A 27 -17.73 -19.91 -1.33
C GLU A 27 -16.36 -20.28 -0.76
N GLU A 28 -15.81 -19.44 0.13
CA GLU A 28 -14.55 -19.73 0.80
C GLU A 28 -14.67 -20.93 1.76
N SER A 29 -15.80 -21.04 2.46
CA SER A 29 -16.11 -22.19 3.32
C SER A 29 -16.20 -23.49 2.52
N ALA A 30 -16.81 -23.44 1.32
CA ALA A 30 -16.87 -24.59 0.42
C ALA A 30 -15.47 -24.97 -0.09
N CYS A 31 -14.60 -24.00 -0.34
CA CYS A 31 -13.19 -24.24 -0.66
C CYS A 31 -12.46 -24.96 0.48
N ALA A 32 -12.66 -24.50 1.72
CA ALA A 32 -12.10 -25.14 2.91
C ALA A 32 -12.61 -26.58 3.11
N ALA A 33 -13.91 -26.82 2.92
CA ALA A 33 -14.50 -28.17 2.99
C ALA A 33 -13.90 -29.11 1.92
N ARG A 34 -13.77 -28.64 0.68
CA ARG A 34 -13.11 -29.39 -0.42
C ARG A 34 -11.65 -29.70 -0.10
N HIS A 35 -10.93 -28.77 0.53
CA HIS A 35 -9.55 -28.98 0.96
C HIS A 35 -9.45 -30.12 1.99
N ALA A 36 -10.45 -30.25 2.87
CA ALA A 36 -10.57 -31.37 3.79
C ALA A 36 -11.08 -32.68 3.13
N GLY A 37 -11.29 -32.70 1.81
CA GLY A 37 -11.84 -33.84 1.08
C GLY A 37 -13.34 -34.10 1.35
N ARG A 38 -14.04 -33.13 1.95
CA ARG A 38 -15.46 -33.21 2.29
C ARG A 38 -16.32 -32.43 1.30
N GLY A 39 -17.49 -32.96 0.96
CA GLY A 39 -18.48 -32.28 0.11
C GLY A 39 -19.53 -31.46 0.89
N THR A 40 -19.57 -31.59 2.21
CA THR A 40 -20.51 -30.89 3.10
C THR A 40 -19.78 -29.85 3.92
N ILE A 41 -20.38 -28.65 4.02
CA ILE A 41 -19.87 -27.53 4.80
C ILE A 41 -20.22 -27.74 6.28
N ASP A 42 -19.23 -27.61 7.16
CA ASP A 42 -19.40 -27.63 8.61
C ASP A 42 -19.22 -26.22 9.22
N ALA A 43 -19.60 -26.05 10.48
CA ALA A 43 -19.49 -24.78 11.20
C ALA A 43 -18.03 -24.28 11.31
N GLU A 44 -17.05 -25.18 11.38
CA GLU A 44 -15.64 -24.82 11.39
C GLU A 44 -15.17 -24.28 10.03
N ASP A 45 -15.70 -24.81 8.93
CA ASP A 45 -15.39 -24.32 7.59
C ASP A 45 -15.89 -22.87 7.41
N VAL A 46 -17.05 -22.56 7.99
CA VAL A 46 -17.61 -21.20 8.02
C VAL A 46 -16.75 -20.23 8.82
N LYS A 47 -16.20 -20.66 9.96
CA LYS A 47 -15.26 -19.83 10.74
C LYS A 47 -13.98 -19.55 9.97
N ILE A 48 -13.45 -20.56 9.26
CA ILE A 48 -12.27 -20.41 8.42
C ILE A 48 -12.55 -19.43 7.28
N GLY A 49 -13.66 -19.61 6.55
CA GLY A 49 -14.06 -18.74 5.45
C GLY A 49 -14.27 -17.28 5.89
N ALA A 50 -14.98 -17.07 7.00
CA ALA A 50 -15.17 -15.74 7.57
C ALA A 50 -13.85 -15.08 7.97
N LYS A 51 -12.93 -15.85 8.58
CA LYS A 51 -11.60 -15.36 8.97
C LYS A 51 -10.74 -15.01 7.75
N ALA A 52 -10.80 -15.79 6.67
CA ALA A 52 -10.08 -15.50 5.44
C ALA A 52 -10.55 -14.18 4.80
N ILE A 53 -11.86 -13.93 4.77
CA ILE A 53 -12.41 -12.65 4.30
C ILE A 53 -11.99 -11.51 5.23
N LEU A 54 -12.05 -11.72 6.55
CA LEU A 54 -11.63 -10.72 7.54
C LEU A 54 -10.19 -10.27 7.30
N MET A 55 -9.27 -11.23 7.12
CA MET A 55 -7.86 -10.97 6.86
C MET A 55 -7.59 -10.24 5.55
N ARG A 56 -8.47 -10.40 4.54
CA ARG A 56 -8.30 -9.78 3.22
C ARG A 56 -8.88 -8.37 3.15
N GLN A 57 -10.06 -8.18 3.77
CA GLN A 57 -10.84 -6.95 3.63
C GLN A 57 -10.63 -5.97 4.78
N PHE A 58 -10.23 -6.47 5.95
CA PHE A 58 -10.08 -5.65 7.15
C PHE A 58 -8.64 -5.68 7.62
N ILE A 59 -8.14 -4.50 7.94
CA ILE A 59 -6.88 -4.33 8.62
C ILE A 59 -7.22 -4.20 10.10
N GLU A 60 -6.76 -5.15 10.91
CA GLU A 60 -6.84 -4.99 12.36
C GLU A 60 -5.99 -3.76 12.75
N PRO A 61 -6.51 -2.83 13.57
CA PRO A 61 -5.72 -1.70 13.99
C PRO A 61 -4.43 -2.20 14.64
N PRO A 62 -3.25 -1.70 14.22
CA PRO A 62 -1.99 -2.18 14.74
C PRO A 62 -1.93 -2.00 16.25
N SER A 63 -1.36 -2.99 16.94
CA SER A 63 -1.21 -2.88 18.39
C SER A 63 -0.29 -1.71 18.74
N LEU A 64 -0.46 -1.15 19.94
CA LEU A 64 0.40 -0.08 20.43
C LEU A 64 1.88 -0.50 20.48
N ALA A 65 2.15 -1.77 20.79
CA ALA A 65 3.50 -2.32 20.79
C ALA A 65 4.12 -2.31 19.39
N ASP A 66 3.37 -2.72 18.37
CA ASP A 66 3.83 -2.71 16.97
C ASP A 66 4.07 -1.28 16.47
N ALA A 67 3.18 -0.36 16.81
CA ALA A 67 3.34 1.06 16.48
C ALA A 67 4.60 1.65 17.12
N HIS A 68 4.89 1.34 18.39
CA HIS A 68 6.11 1.79 19.06
C HIS A 68 7.37 1.15 18.47
N ALA A 69 7.32 -0.13 18.11
CA ALA A 69 8.44 -0.82 17.47
C ALA A 69 8.77 -0.17 16.12
N MET A 70 7.75 0.12 15.28
CA MET A 70 7.95 0.84 14.03
C MET A 70 8.47 2.26 14.25
N ALA A 71 7.94 2.98 15.25
CA ALA A 71 8.42 4.31 15.60
C ALA A 71 9.89 4.30 16.01
N ALA A 72 10.34 3.31 16.78
CA ALA A 72 11.75 3.18 17.16
C ALA A 72 12.67 2.96 15.95
N VAL A 73 12.22 2.19 14.95
CA VAL A 73 12.96 1.99 13.70
C VAL A 73 13.05 3.29 12.88
N VAL A 74 11.94 3.99 12.70
CA VAL A 74 11.88 5.24 11.92
C VAL A 74 12.67 6.36 12.61
N ASN A 75 12.48 6.52 13.92
CA ASN A 75 13.10 7.59 14.71
C ASN A 75 14.61 7.37 14.94
N ARG A 76 15.16 6.21 14.56
CA ARG A 76 16.61 5.97 14.56
C ARG A 76 17.32 6.82 13.51
N HIS A 77 16.64 7.17 12.42
CA HIS A 77 17.21 8.02 11.39
C HIS A 77 17.17 9.48 11.84
N PRO A 78 18.33 10.15 11.98
CA PRO A 78 18.35 11.55 12.38
C PRO A 78 17.67 12.41 11.31
N LEU A 79 17.09 13.51 11.75
CA LEU A 79 16.44 14.46 10.86
C LEU A 79 17.43 14.97 9.78
N PRO A 80 16.98 15.14 8.53
CA PRO A 80 17.78 15.77 7.49
C PRO A 80 18.25 17.16 7.92
N LYS A 81 19.45 17.56 7.49
CA LYS A 81 20.00 18.89 7.79
C LYS A 81 19.08 19.96 7.22
N LEU A 82 18.61 20.89 8.06
CA LEU A 82 17.79 22.01 7.62
C LEU A 82 18.63 22.92 6.71
N SER A 83 18.10 23.23 5.52
CA SER A 83 18.62 24.30 4.68
C SER A 83 18.02 25.62 5.14
N ASN A 84 18.84 26.64 5.44
CA ASN A 84 18.38 27.94 5.94
C ASN A 84 17.70 28.82 4.84
N ARG A 85 17.14 28.19 3.80
CA ARG A 85 16.44 28.88 2.73
C ARG A 85 14.97 29.05 3.17
N PRO A 86 14.45 30.27 3.27
CA PRO A 86 13.04 30.47 3.54
C PRO A 86 12.19 29.91 2.40
N GLY A 87 11.20 29.07 2.72
CA GLY A 87 10.23 28.53 1.77
C GLY A 87 9.99 27.03 1.89
N ILE A 88 9.11 26.51 1.02
CA ILE A 88 8.80 25.07 0.94
C ILE A 88 9.93 24.37 0.19
N HIS A 89 10.49 23.32 0.79
CA HIS A 89 11.44 22.45 0.11
C HIS A 89 10.70 21.36 -0.66
N VAL A 90 10.72 21.45 -1.99
CA VAL A 90 10.22 20.41 -2.87
C VAL A 90 11.39 19.49 -3.26
N PRO A 91 11.21 18.16 -3.34
CA PRO A 91 12.19 17.28 -3.95
C PRO A 91 12.60 17.79 -5.34
N THR A 92 13.90 17.94 -5.57
CA THR A 92 14.45 18.40 -6.86
C THR A 92 14.40 17.32 -7.93
N GLU A 93 14.46 16.05 -7.51
CA GLU A 93 14.38 14.86 -8.34
C GLU A 93 13.02 14.17 -8.11
N MET A 94 12.43 13.62 -9.17
CA MET A 94 11.12 12.95 -9.13
C MET A 94 9.96 13.79 -8.59
N ASN A 95 9.84 15.06 -9.00
CA ASN A 95 8.66 15.86 -8.70
C ASN A 95 7.57 15.69 -9.78
N LEU A 96 6.30 15.67 -9.35
CA LEU A 96 5.14 15.66 -10.25
C LEU A 96 4.76 17.09 -10.70
N LEU A 97 5.66 18.06 -10.56
CA LEU A 97 5.42 19.45 -10.95
C LEU A 97 5.72 19.70 -12.43
N ASN A 98 6.47 18.81 -13.08
CA ASN A 98 6.76 18.91 -14.50
C ASN A 98 5.66 18.21 -15.31
N ASP A 99 5.37 18.76 -16.49
CA ASP A 99 4.53 18.13 -17.50
C ASP A 99 5.17 16.82 -17.98
N ASN A 100 4.82 15.70 -17.32
CA ASN A 100 5.27 14.36 -17.69
C ASN A 100 4.17 13.63 -18.48
N TRP A 101 3.79 14.19 -19.62
CA TRP A 101 2.89 13.56 -20.56
C TRP A 101 3.56 13.51 -21.94
N ASP A 102 3.75 12.31 -22.48
CA ASP A 102 4.16 12.11 -23.87
C ASP A 102 2.90 11.88 -24.71
N ILE A 103 2.55 12.83 -25.58
CA ILE A 103 1.55 12.59 -26.63
C ILE A 103 2.28 11.95 -27.81
N GLY A 104 2.15 10.64 -27.94
CA GLY A 104 2.71 9.87 -29.04
C GLY A 104 3.14 8.46 -28.59
N PRO A 105 3.51 7.57 -29.53
CA PRO A 105 4.10 6.29 -29.17
C PRO A 105 5.36 6.53 -28.33
N PRO A 106 5.61 5.71 -27.29
CA PRO A 106 6.75 5.89 -26.40
C PRO A 106 8.03 5.91 -27.23
N LYS A 107 8.86 6.94 -27.03
CA LYS A 107 10.18 7.01 -27.66
C LYS A 107 10.97 5.78 -27.22
N ALA A 108 11.57 5.06 -28.17
CA ALA A 108 12.43 3.93 -27.86
C ALA A 108 13.53 4.43 -26.91
N VAL A 109 13.56 3.90 -25.70
CA VAL A 109 14.55 4.31 -24.71
C VAL A 109 15.85 3.60 -25.08
N ASP A 110 16.80 4.33 -25.64
CA ASP A 110 18.12 3.78 -25.96
C ASP A 110 18.82 3.42 -24.65
N ALA A 111 18.97 2.13 -24.38
CA ALA A 111 19.53 1.60 -23.12
C ALA A 111 20.91 2.20 -22.76
N SER A 112 21.68 2.61 -23.78
CA SER A 112 22.96 3.30 -23.61
C SER A 112 22.84 4.65 -22.90
N SER A 113 21.74 5.38 -23.09
CA SER A 113 21.49 6.67 -22.43
C SER A 113 21.22 6.52 -20.94
N ILE A 114 20.49 5.47 -20.55
CA ILE A 114 20.19 5.12 -19.15
C ILE A 114 21.48 4.68 -18.43
N GLU A 115 22.33 3.91 -19.10
CA GLU A 115 23.62 3.48 -18.55
C GLU A 115 24.60 4.64 -18.40
N LEU A 116 24.62 5.58 -19.35
CA LEU A 116 25.39 6.83 -19.27
C LEU A 116 24.92 7.71 -18.11
N GLU A 117 23.61 7.78 -17.86
CA GLU A 117 23.03 8.58 -16.77
C GLU A 117 23.34 7.96 -15.39
N ARG A 118 23.21 6.63 -15.24
CA ARG A 118 23.65 5.90 -14.04
C ARG A 118 25.15 6.01 -13.80
N ALA A 119 25.96 5.92 -14.86
CA ALA A 119 27.40 6.08 -14.75
C ALA A 119 27.79 7.52 -14.35
N ALA A 120 27.04 8.52 -14.83
CA ALA A 120 27.22 9.91 -14.45
C ALA A 120 26.83 10.17 -12.99
N GLU A 121 25.73 9.58 -12.50
CA GLU A 121 25.35 9.62 -11.08
C GLU A 121 26.35 8.90 -10.17
N ALA A 122 26.85 7.73 -10.58
CA ALA A 122 27.90 7.01 -9.87
C ALA A 122 29.20 7.82 -9.79
N ARG A 123 29.55 8.55 -10.86
CA ARG A 123 30.74 9.42 -10.88
C ARG A 123 30.56 10.67 -10.02
N LYS A 124 29.35 11.24 -9.96
CA LYS A 124 29.01 12.38 -9.09
C LYS A 124 29.05 11.99 -7.60
N THR A 125 28.52 10.81 -7.25
CA THR A 125 28.54 10.29 -5.88
C THR A 125 29.96 9.92 -5.41
N ALA A 126 30.79 9.35 -6.30
CA ALA A 126 32.21 9.11 -6.03
C ALA A 126 33.01 10.42 -5.83
N GLY A 127 32.74 11.44 -6.65
CA GLY A 127 33.34 12.77 -6.52
C GLY A 127 32.93 13.50 -5.24
N ALA A 128 31.68 13.33 -4.79
CA ALA A 128 31.20 13.87 -3.52
C ALA A 128 31.87 13.19 -2.31
N ARG A 129 32.13 11.88 -2.39
CA ARG A 129 32.83 11.12 -1.34
C ARG A 129 34.32 11.45 -1.23
N ALA A 130 34.96 11.82 -2.33
CA ALA A 130 36.38 12.25 -2.35
C ALA A 130 36.60 13.68 -1.86
N ARG A 131 35.56 14.51 -1.83
CA ARG A 131 35.62 15.94 -1.49
C ARG A 131 35.16 16.26 -0.06
N ALA A 132 34.77 15.27 0.73
CA ALA A 132 34.51 15.43 2.16
C ALA A 132 35.84 15.53 2.93
N PRO A 133 36.14 16.65 3.62
CA PRO A 133 37.35 16.74 4.45
C PRO A 133 37.24 15.82 5.68
N LYS A 134 38.39 15.31 6.14
CA LYS A 134 38.52 14.53 7.39
C LYS A 134 38.00 15.30 8.60
#